data_AF-A0AAN8QCD5-F1
#
_entry.id   AF-A0AAN8QCD5-F1
#
_cell.length_a   1.000
_cell.length_b   1.000
_cell.length_c   1.000
_cell.angle_alpha   90.00
_cell.angle_beta   90.00
_cell.angle_gamma   90.00
#
_symmetry.space_group_name_H-M   'P 1'
#
loop_
_entity.id
_entity.type
_entity.pdbx_description
1 polymer ?
#
loop_
_entity_poly.entity_id
_entity_poly.type
_entity_poly.pdbx_seq_one_letter_code
_entity_poly.pdbx_strand_id
1 'polypeptide(L)'
;MPTRMMRILSLQKMRAIRLAASYIGIPQMVILTKVDLACPLVREDLRKVYLSKYIKEKMEQCSNELGVPVGCIMPVKNYHEEID
;
A
#
# COMPACT_ATOMS: atom_id res chain seq x y z
N MET A 1 -15.22 16.37 -2.05
CA MET A 1 -16.31 15.47 -1.60
C MET A 1 -16.46 14.17 -2.42
N PRO A 2 -16.30 14.10 -3.77
CA PRO A 2 -16.48 12.83 -4.50
C PRO A 2 -15.36 11.79 -4.30
N THR A 3 -14.14 12.23 -3.94
CA THR A 3 -12.94 11.39 -3.79
C THR A 3 -13.01 10.39 -2.62
N ARG A 4 -13.69 10.73 -1.52
CA ARG A 4 -13.76 9.86 -0.33
C ARG A 4 -14.64 8.63 -0.55
N MET A 5 -15.81 8.82 -1.18
CA MET A 5 -16.73 7.72 -1.50
C MET A 5 -16.09 6.74 -2.50
N MET A 6 -15.43 7.28 -3.53
CA MET A 6 -14.72 6.48 -4.54
C MET A 6 -13.57 5.66 -3.93
N ARG A 7 -12.88 6.20 -2.91
CA ARG A 7 -11.85 5.48 -2.15
C ARG A 7 -12.43 4.30 -1.35
N ILE A 8 -13.56 4.49 -0.68
CA ILE A 8 -14.21 3.42 0.10
C ILE A 8 -14.65 2.28 -0.83
N LEU A 9 -15.30 2.60 -1.95
CA LEU A 9 -15.78 1.62 -2.92
C LEU A 9 -14.62 0.80 -3.53
N SER A 10 -13.48 1.44 -3.82
CA SER A 10 -12.31 0.74 -4.36
C SER A 10 -11.68 -0.20 -3.34
N LEU A 11 -11.54 0.21 -2.08
CA LEU A 11 -11.03 -0.65 -1.00
C LEU A 11 -11.93 -1.87 -0.77
N GLN A 12 -13.25 -1.68 -0.78
CA GLN A 12 -14.21 -2.79 -0.66
C GLN A 12 -14.07 -3.80 -1.81
N LYS A 13 -13.93 -3.32 -3.06
CA LYS A 13 -13.71 -4.19 -4.22
C LYS A 13 -12.39 -4.97 -4.13
N MET A 14 -11.30 -4.31 -3.74
CA MET A 14 -10.01 -4.98 -3.55
C MET A 14 -10.08 -6.06 -2.48
N ARG A 15 -10.75 -5.79 -1.35
CA ARG A 15 -10.98 -6.78 -0.30
C ARG A 15 -11.82 -7.97 -0.79
N ALA A 16 -12.87 -7.72 -1.58
CA ALA A 16 -13.68 -8.80 -2.16
C ALA A 16 -12.87 -9.69 -3.10
N ILE A 17 -12.08 -9.11 -4.00
CA ILE A 17 -11.19 -9.83 -4.91
C ILE A 17 -10.17 -10.66 -4.12
N ARG A 18 -9.56 -10.05 -3.10
CA ARG A 18 -8.62 -10.72 -2.20
C ARG A 18 -9.23 -11.96 -1.54
N LEU A 19 -10.45 -11.84 -1.01
CA LEU A 19 -11.14 -12.94 -0.36
C LEU A 19 -11.46 -14.07 -1.36
N ALA A 20 -11.90 -13.73 -2.57
CA ALA A 20 -12.16 -14.70 -3.63
C ALA A 20 -10.88 -15.45 -4.05
N ALA A 21 -9.78 -14.72 -4.25
CA ALA A 21 -8.48 -15.32 -4.55
C ALA A 21 -7.97 -16.21 -3.42
N SER A 22 -8.23 -15.84 -2.16
CA SER A 22 -7.83 -16.62 -0.98
C SER A 22 -8.61 -17.94 -0.91
N TYR A 23 -9.90 -17.90 -1.25
CA TYR A 23 -10.77 -19.09 -1.27
C TYR A 23 -10.28 -20.16 -2.26
N ILE A 24 -9.68 -19.74 -3.38
CA ILE A 24 -9.10 -20.65 -4.39
C ILE A 24 -7.59 -20.90 -4.21
N GLY A 25 -7.02 -20.49 -3.08
CA GLY A 25 -5.63 -20.79 -2.73
C GLY A 25 -4.56 -19.97 -3.45
N ILE A 26 -4.91 -18.84 -4.09
CA ILE A 26 -3.93 -17.96 -4.74
C ILE A 26 -3.26 -17.06 -3.69
N PRO A 27 -1.93 -17.07 -3.53
CA PRO A 27 -1.24 -16.13 -2.67
C PRO A 27 -1.37 -14.69 -3.18
N GLN A 28 -1.54 -13.71 -2.29
CA GLN A 28 -1.66 -12.30 -2.65
C GLN A 28 -0.71 -11.44 -1.81
N MET A 29 -0.24 -10.34 -2.41
CA MET A 29 0.51 -9.29 -1.73
C MET A 29 -0.03 -7.92 -2.13
N VAL A 30 0.23 -6.91 -1.31
CA VAL A 30 -0.15 -5.52 -1.59
C VAL A 30 1.11 -4.71 -1.86
N ILE A 31 1.09 -3.93 -2.94
CA ILE A 31 2.16 -3.01 -3.29
C ILE A 31 1.73 -1.59 -2.88
N LEU A 32 2.44 -1.00 -1.92
CA LEU A 32 2.23 0.37 -1.49
C LEU A 32 3.22 1.29 -2.25
N THR A 33 2.74 1.94 -3.30
CA THR A 33 3.57 2.78 -4.20
C THR A 33 3.70 4.23 -3.74
N LYS A 34 4.59 5.01 -4.38
CA LYS A 34 4.75 6.47 -4.21
C LYS A 34 5.15 6.87 -2.78
N VAL A 35 5.95 6.02 -2.13
CA VAL A 35 6.39 6.20 -0.74
C VAL A 35 7.32 7.39 -0.55
N ASP A 36 8.08 7.73 -1.59
CA ASP A 36 8.92 8.90 -1.72
C ASP A 36 8.08 10.19 -1.79
N LEU A 37 7.00 10.21 -2.57
CA LEU A 37 6.11 11.37 -2.63
C LEU A 37 5.32 11.56 -1.33
N ALA A 38 5.00 10.46 -0.64
CA ALA A 38 4.18 10.49 0.56
C ALA A 38 4.95 10.91 1.82
N CYS A 39 6.27 10.71 1.87
CA CYS A 39 7.08 10.98 3.06
C CYS A 39 8.42 11.66 2.70
N PRO A 40 8.66 12.92 3.13
CA PRO A 40 9.90 13.63 2.83
C PRO A 40 11.18 12.89 3.28
N LEU A 41 11.12 12.18 4.40
CA LEU A 41 12.22 11.37 4.91
C LEU A 41 12.62 10.26 3.94
N VAL A 42 11.63 9.65 3.29
CA VAL A 42 11.82 8.56 2.33
C VAL A 42 12.24 9.10 0.96
N ARG A 43 11.76 10.30 0.61
CA ARG A 43 12.25 11.03 -0.57
C ARG A 43 13.73 11.34 -0.49
N GLU A 44 14.20 11.77 0.68
CA GLU A 44 15.59 12.11 0.93
C GLU A 44 16.50 10.87 0.98
N ASP A 45 16.04 9.81 1.65
CA ASP A 45 16.75 8.53 1.69
C ASP A 45 15.76 7.36 1.68
N LEU A 46 15.66 6.71 0.52
CA LEU A 46 14.73 5.59 0.31
C LEU A 46 14.97 4.43 1.30
N ARG A 47 16.20 4.27 1.82
CA ARG A 47 16.52 3.24 2.82
C ARG A 47 15.78 3.45 4.13
N LYS A 48 15.29 4.67 4.39
CA LYS A 48 14.48 5.01 5.57
C LYS A 48 13.01 4.62 5.43
N VAL A 49 12.59 3.95 4.34
CA VAL A 49 11.19 3.55 4.10
C VAL A 49 10.57 2.77 5.26
N TYR A 50 11.28 1.81 5.84
CA TYR A 50 10.80 1.04 7.00
C TYR A 50 11.03 1.74 8.35
N LEU A 51 11.86 2.78 8.39
CA LEU A 51 12.09 3.61 9.58
C LEU A 51 11.07 4.75 9.70
N SER A 52 10.41 5.10 8.60
CA SER A 52 9.38 6.14 8.59
C SER A 52 8.12 5.68 9.33
N LYS A 53 7.83 6.35 10.45
CA LYS A 53 6.57 6.17 11.20
C LYS A 53 5.34 6.35 10.31
N TYR A 54 5.39 7.35 9.42
CA TYR A 54 4.30 7.62 8.50
C TYR A 54 4.04 6.46 7.53
N ILE A 55 5.10 5.88 6.94
CA ILE A 55 4.94 4.72 6.05
C ILE A 55 4.40 3.51 6.83
N LYS A 56 4.92 3.27 8.04
CA LYS A 56 4.42 2.20 8.91
C LYS A 56 2.92 2.35 9.20
N GLU A 57 2.47 3.54 9.58
CA GLU A 57 1.05 3.84 9.80
C GLU A 57 0.21 3.61 8.54
N LYS A 58 0.74 3.94 7.35
CA LYS A 58 0.06 3.66 6.08
C LYS A 58 -0.06 2.17 5.78
N MET A 59 0.96 1.38 6.09
CA MET A 59 0.91 -0.07 5.99
C MET A 59 -0.12 -0.66 6.95
N GLU A 60 -0.17 -0.19 8.20
CA GLU A 60 -1.17 -0.62 9.20
C GLU A 60 -2.61 -0.25 8.77
N GLN A 61 -2.81 0.97 8.27
CA GLN A 61 -4.10 1.39 7.71
C GLN A 61 -4.53 0.48 6.55
N CYS A 62 -3.62 0.20 5.61
CA CYS A 62 -3.87 -0.67 4.48
C CYS A 62 -4.19 -2.11 4.90
N SER A 63 -3.44 -2.65 5.87
CA SER A 63 -3.68 -3.94 6.51
C SER A 63 -5.10 -4.04 7.06
N ASN A 64 -5.55 -3.01 7.80
CA ASN A 64 -6.89 -2.98 8.39
C ASN A 64 -8.00 -2.86 7.33
N GLU A 65 -7.80 -2.01 6.31
CA GLU A 65 -8.79 -1.78 5.25
C GLU A 65 -8.97 -3.05 4.38
N LEU A 66 -7.88 -3.71 3.99
CA LEU A 66 -7.89 -4.85 3.06
C LEU A 66 -7.96 -6.22 3.75
N GLY A 67 -7.59 -6.30 5.04
CA GLY A 67 -7.52 -7.54 5.80
C GLY A 67 -6.35 -8.45 5.36
N VAL A 68 -5.18 -7.85 5.12
CA VAL A 68 -3.92 -8.57 4.84
C VAL A 68 -2.95 -8.39 6.01
N PRO A 69 -2.09 -9.37 6.32
CA PRO A 69 -1.01 -9.17 7.28
C PRO A 69 -0.07 -8.05 6.80
N VAL A 70 0.46 -7.25 7.73
CA VAL A 70 1.42 -6.18 7.41
C VAL A 70 2.65 -6.73 6.67
N GLY A 71 3.09 -7.95 6.99
CA GLY A 71 4.20 -8.61 6.29
C GLY A 71 3.93 -8.93 4.81
N CYS A 72 2.68 -8.88 4.36
CA CYS A 72 2.30 -9.04 2.95
C CYS A 72 2.18 -7.70 2.21
N ILE A 73 2.58 -6.58 2.83
CA ILE A 73 2.53 -5.24 2.24
C ILE A 73 3.97 -4.81 1.95
N MET A 74 4.25 -4.48 0.69
CA MET A 74 5.57 -4.03 0.25
C MET A 74 5.53 -2.56 -0.14
N PRO A 75 6.14 -1.66 0.65
CA PRO A 75 6.35 -0.29 0.23
C PRO A 75 7.42 -0.24 -0.87
N VAL A 76 7.09 0.36 -2.01
CA VAL A 76 8.00 0.45 -3.15
C VAL A 76 8.02 1.86 -3.76
N LYS A 77 9.20 2.25 -4.23
CA LYS A 77 9.35 3.26 -5.27
C LYS A 77 9.43 2.52 -6.59
N ASN A 78 8.45 2.73 -7.47
CA ASN A 78 8.34 2.00 -8.74
C ASN A 78 7.81 2.94 -9.82
N TYR A 79 8.72 3.43 -10.66
CA TYR A 79 8.45 4.30 -11.80
C TYR A 79 9.01 3.64 -13.07
N HIS A 80 8.38 3.90 -14.22
CA HIS A 80 8.86 3.37 -15.51
C HIS A 80 10.08 4.16 -16.04
N GLU A 81 10.29 5.36 -15.51
CA GLU A 81 11.40 6.25 -15.78
C GLU A 81 11.65 7.08 -14.50
N GLU A 82 12.91 7.32 -14.19
CA GLU A 82 13.33 8.16 -13.07
C GLU A 82 14.44 9.08 -13.57
N ILE A 83 14.34 10.36 -13.26
CA ILE A 83 15.33 11.37 -13.60
C ILE A 83 15.99 11.77 -12.28
N ASP A 84 17.29 11.55 -12.17
CA ASP A 84 18.12 11.92 -11.01
C ASP A 84 18.31 13.44 -10.91
#